data_AF-A0A9P5USG0-F1
#
_entry.id   AF-A0A9P5USG0-F1
#
_cell.length_a   1.000
_cell.length_b   1.000
_cell.length_c   1.000
_cell.angle_alpha   90.00
_cell.angle_beta   90.00
_cell.angle_gamma   90.00
#
_symmetry.space_group_name_H-M   'P 1'
#
loop_
_entity.id
_entity.type
_entity.pdbx_description
1 polymer ?
#
loop_
_entity_poly.entity_id
_entity_poly.type
_entity_poly.pdbx_seq_one_letter_code
_entity_poly.pdbx_strand_id
1 'polypeptide(L)'
;MICTHARLYPFIHRSDSMVTAATSAADMTTSILQEATGLFSQLDRRLIHHFQHPSNKSFLIKRKLGKKQKQNRPLPNWCRMRTDNKIRYNAKRRHWRRTKLGL
;
A
#
# COMPACT_ATOMS: atom_id res chain seq x y z
N MET A 1 -61.12 -2.74 -19.53
CA MET A 1 -59.77 -2.21 -19.83
C MET A 1 -58.85 -3.40 -20.04
N ILE A 2 -58.61 -3.77 -21.31
CA ILE A 2 -57.33 -3.67 -22.07
C ILE A 2 -56.29 -4.72 -21.63
N CYS A 3 -55.59 -5.26 -22.64
CA CYS A 3 -54.33 -6.02 -22.64
C CYS A 3 -54.48 -7.55 -22.67
N THR A 4 -54.62 -8.23 -23.81
CA THR A 4 -53.75 -8.42 -25.01
C THR A 4 -53.02 -9.78 -24.99
N HIS A 5 -53.39 -10.61 -25.96
CA HIS A 5 -52.54 -11.48 -26.79
C HIS A 5 -51.28 -12.13 -26.19
N ALA A 6 -51.24 -13.47 -26.25
CA ALA A 6 -50.01 -14.19 -26.57
C ALA A 6 -50.33 -15.43 -27.43
N ARG A 7 -50.18 -15.26 -28.76
CA ARG A 7 -50.03 -16.37 -29.71
C ARG A 7 -48.59 -16.90 -29.60
N LEU A 8 -48.48 -18.22 -29.53
CA LEU A 8 -47.53 -19.12 -30.21
C LEU A 8 -46.11 -18.61 -30.48
N TYR A 9 -45.10 -19.35 -30.01
CA TYR A 9 -44.07 -19.96 -30.89
C TYR A 9 -43.48 -21.24 -30.26
N PRO A 10 -42.99 -22.20 -31.06
CA PRO A 10 -42.75 -23.59 -30.67
C PRO A 10 -41.26 -23.97 -30.55
N PHE A 11 -41.04 -25.11 -29.91
CA PHE A 11 -40.11 -26.19 -30.31
C PHE A 11 -38.65 -25.83 -30.62
N ILE A 12 -37.75 -26.12 -29.68
CA ILE A 12 -36.40 -26.63 -30.00
C ILE A 12 -36.10 -27.84 -29.11
N HIS A 13 -35.85 -28.96 -29.78
CA HIS A 13 -35.30 -30.21 -29.27
C HIS A 13 -34.14 -29.99 -28.30
N ARG A 14 -34.19 -30.64 -27.13
CA ARG A 14 -32.97 -31.08 -26.47
C ARG A 14 -33.16 -32.54 -26.08
N SER A 15 -32.67 -33.41 -26.94
CA SER A 15 -32.49 -34.82 -26.66
C SER A 15 -31.59 -34.97 -25.44
N ASP A 16 -32.12 -35.65 -24.42
CA ASP A 16 -31.34 -36.29 -23.38
C ASP A 16 -30.38 -37.29 -24.03
N SER A 17 -29.09 -37.01 -23.96
CA SER A 17 -28.08 -38.04 -24.12
C SER A 17 -27.01 -37.85 -23.05
N MET A 18 -27.14 -38.69 -22.04
CA MET A 18 -26.04 -39.30 -21.32
C MET A 18 -25.24 -38.37 -20.41
N VAL A 19 -25.73 -38.31 -19.18
CA VAL A 19 -24.91 -38.40 -17.98
C VAL A 19 -23.90 -39.54 -18.14
N THR A 20 -22.73 -39.25 -18.70
CA THR A 20 -21.52 -40.04 -18.47
C THR A 20 -20.77 -39.39 -17.32
N ALA A 21 -20.65 -40.17 -16.25
CA ALA A 21 -19.80 -39.90 -15.13
C ALA A 21 -18.38 -39.54 -15.60
N ALA A 22 -17.95 -38.32 -15.28
CA ALA A 22 -16.53 -37.97 -15.17
C ALA A 22 -16.33 -37.32 -13.80
N THR A 23 -16.45 -38.17 -12.78
CA THR A 23 -15.95 -37.92 -11.43
C THR A 23 -14.44 -37.72 -11.48
N SER A 24 -13.95 -36.77 -10.68
CA SER A 24 -12.66 -36.82 -9.98
C SER A 24 -11.37 -36.62 -10.79
N ALA A 25 -10.91 -35.36 -10.85
CA ALA A 25 -9.49 -34.99 -10.67
C ALA A 25 -9.29 -33.46 -10.61
N ALA A 26 -10.16 -32.68 -11.27
CA ALA A 26 -9.96 -31.24 -11.44
C ALA A 26 -10.42 -30.35 -10.27
N ASP A 27 -11.28 -30.85 -9.38
CA ASP A 27 -11.86 -30.04 -8.30
C ASP A 27 -11.15 -30.19 -6.94
N MET A 28 -10.21 -31.13 -6.80
CA MET A 28 -9.35 -31.21 -5.61
C MET A 28 -8.09 -30.34 -5.73
N THR A 29 -7.73 -29.91 -6.93
CA THR A 29 -6.57 -29.05 -7.15
C THR A 29 -6.92 -27.56 -7.06
N THR A 30 -8.20 -27.20 -7.26
CA THR A 30 -8.67 -25.81 -7.19
C THR A 30 -8.96 -25.33 -5.77
N SER A 31 -9.32 -26.22 -4.82
CA SER A 31 -9.52 -25.84 -3.41
C SER A 31 -8.20 -25.64 -2.64
N ILE A 32 -7.20 -26.50 -2.90
CA ILE A 32 -5.84 -26.37 -2.29
C ILE A 32 -5.16 -25.08 -2.75
N LEU A 33 -5.40 -24.65 -3.99
CA LEU A 33 -4.89 -23.38 -4.51
C LEU A 33 -5.71 -22.16 -4.01
N GLN A 34 -6.99 -22.33 -3.67
CA GLN A 34 -7.80 -21.25 -3.07
C GLN A 34 -7.36 -20.98 -1.62
N GLU A 35 -7.02 -22.01 -0.83
CA GLU A 35 -6.47 -21.85 0.53
C GLU A 35 -5.05 -21.25 0.54
N ALA A 36 -4.24 -21.55 -0.48
CA ALA A 36 -2.88 -20.99 -0.62
C ALA A 36 -2.87 -19.46 -0.88
N THR A 37 -3.96 -18.89 -1.40
CA THR A 37 -4.09 -17.43 -1.57
C THR A 37 -4.56 -16.70 -0.30
N GLY A 38 -5.07 -17.43 0.69
CA GLY A 38 -5.61 -16.86 1.94
C GLY A 38 -4.57 -16.57 3.03
N LEU A 39 -3.39 -17.21 2.99
CA LEU A 39 -2.34 -17.05 4.00
C LEU A 39 -1.18 -16.13 3.59
N PHE A 40 -1.27 -15.48 2.43
CA PHE A 40 -0.25 -14.53 1.95
C PHE A 40 -0.75 -13.08 1.87
N SER A 41 -1.71 -12.72 2.73
CA SER A 41 -2.20 -11.34 2.85
C SER A 41 -2.07 -10.76 4.27
N GLN A 42 -1.34 -11.44 5.17
CA GLN A 42 -1.09 -10.98 6.53
C GLN A 42 0.38 -10.67 6.83
N LEU A 43 1.25 -10.65 5.81
CA LEU A 43 2.55 -9.98 5.96
C LEU A 43 2.38 -8.52 5.58
N ASP A 44 1.99 -7.77 6.60
CA ASP A 44 2.20 -6.35 6.80
C ASP A 44 3.13 -5.69 5.76
N ARG A 45 2.56 -4.93 4.81
CA ARG A 45 3.30 -4.06 3.89
C ARG A 45 4.12 -2.97 4.60
N ARG A 46 4.13 -2.92 5.94
CA ARG A 46 5.01 -2.07 6.75
C ARG A 46 6.32 -2.74 7.17
N LEU A 47 6.56 -4.01 6.81
CA LEU A 47 7.79 -4.75 7.19
C LEU A 47 8.76 -5.07 6.04
N ILE A 48 8.65 -4.40 4.89
CA ILE A 48 9.74 -4.39 3.90
C ILE A 48 10.40 -3.00 3.91
N HIS A 49 10.84 -2.57 5.08
CA HIS A 49 12.03 -1.74 5.11
C HIS A 49 13.18 -2.68 4.75
N HIS A 50 13.47 -2.78 3.45
CA HIS A 50 14.72 -3.38 2.99
C HIS A 50 15.82 -2.81 3.91
N PHE A 51 16.50 -3.68 4.66
CA PHE A 51 17.71 -3.33 5.40
C PHE A 51 18.79 -2.97 4.38
N GLN A 52 18.61 -1.85 3.70
CA GLN A 52 19.55 -1.38 2.73
C GLN A 52 20.69 -0.75 3.50
N HIS A 53 21.90 -1.23 3.23
CA HIS A 53 23.12 -0.69 3.78
C HIS A 53 23.05 0.85 3.79
N PRO A 54 23.44 1.54 4.88
CA PRO A 54 23.25 2.98 5.04
C PRO A 54 23.90 3.83 3.92
N SER A 55 24.85 3.23 3.20
CA SER A 55 25.50 3.78 2.00
C SER A 55 24.58 3.79 0.76
N ASN A 56 23.74 2.78 0.57
CA ASN A 56 22.88 2.63 -0.60
C ASN A 56 21.43 3.03 -0.27
N LYS A 57 21.11 4.30 -0.50
CA LYS A 57 19.82 4.93 -0.14
C LYS A 57 19.11 5.48 -1.37
N SER A 58 17.79 5.34 -1.41
CA SER A 58 16.95 5.89 -2.49
C SER A 58 17.03 7.42 -2.54
N PHE A 59 16.73 8.00 -3.71
CA PHE A 59 16.75 9.45 -3.89
C PHE A 59 15.79 10.20 -2.95
N LEU A 60 14.61 9.63 -2.68
CA LEU A 60 13.63 10.21 -1.77
C LEU A 60 14.19 10.33 -0.34
N ILE A 61 14.85 9.28 0.16
CA ILE A 61 15.51 9.29 1.48
C ILE A 61 16.67 10.28 1.49
N LYS A 62 17.52 10.30 0.45
CA LYS A 62 18.60 11.29 0.30
C LYS A 62 18.07 12.72 0.40
N ARG A 63 16.97 13.03 -0.29
CA ARG A 63 16.31 14.36 -0.25
C ARG A 63 15.79 14.71 1.15
N LYS A 64 15.13 13.76 1.82
CA LYS A 64 14.64 13.94 3.20
C LYS A 64 15.80 14.20 4.17
N LEU A 65 16.87 13.40 4.11
CA LEU A 65 18.07 13.56 4.93
C LEU A 65 18.75 14.91 4.70
N GLY A 66 18.93 15.31 3.44
CA GLY A 66 19.48 16.62 3.08
C GLY A 66 18.64 17.79 3.62
N LYS A 67 17.30 17.71 3.52
CA LYS A 67 16.41 18.73 4.12
C LYS A 67 16.57 18.80 5.64
N LYS A 68 16.63 17.65 6.33
CA LYS A 68 16.82 17.59 7.79
C LYS A 68 18.18 18.13 8.22
N GLN A 69 19.24 17.89 7.44
CA GLN A 69 20.56 18.51 7.68
C GLN A 69 20.49 20.02 7.51
N LYS A 70 19.85 20.50 6.42
CA LYS A 70 19.63 21.92 6.15
C LYS A 70 18.75 22.63 7.20
N GLN A 71 17.87 21.93 7.90
CA GLN A 71 17.08 22.53 8.99
C GLN A 71 17.88 22.63 10.31
N ASN A 72 18.92 21.82 10.47
CA ASN A 72 19.67 21.69 11.71
C ASN A 72 20.79 22.72 11.85
N ARG A 73 20.47 24.01 11.64
CA ARG A 73 21.41 25.13 11.74
C ARG A 73 21.03 26.07 12.90
N PRO A 74 21.99 26.82 13.48
CA PRO A 74 21.68 27.88 14.44
C PRO A 74 20.88 29.01 13.78
N LEU A 75 20.17 29.77 14.61
CA LEU A 75 19.46 30.98 14.18
C LEU A 75 20.49 32.05 13.73
N PRO A 76 20.29 32.73 12.59
CA PRO A 76 21.16 33.82 12.15
C PRO A 76 21.16 35.00 13.14
N ASN A 77 22.30 35.66 13.30
CA ASN A 77 22.47 36.76 14.26
C ASN A 77 21.61 37.98 13.92
N TRP A 78 21.52 38.36 12.64
CA TRP A 78 20.68 39.50 12.23
C TRP A 78 19.20 39.30 12.59
N CYS A 79 18.72 38.05 12.61
CA CYS A 79 17.36 37.74 13.03
C CYS A 79 17.15 38.06 14.52
N ARG A 80 18.16 37.83 15.37
CA ARG A 80 18.11 38.18 16.80
C ARG A 80 18.07 39.69 17.03
N MET A 81 18.66 40.46 16.12
CA MET A 81 18.74 41.93 16.22
C MET A 81 17.48 42.64 15.69
N ARG A 82 16.52 41.91 15.11
CA ARG A 82 15.25 42.51 14.66
C ARG A 82 14.42 42.97 15.86
N THR A 83 13.85 44.17 15.76
CA THR A 83 12.91 44.72 16.76
C THR A 83 11.72 43.78 16.97
N ASP A 84 11.26 43.69 18.21
CA ASP A 84 10.14 42.84 18.66
C ASP A 84 10.27 41.33 18.38
N ASN A 85 11.49 40.84 18.14
CA ASN A 85 11.72 39.41 17.96
C ASN A 85 11.91 38.67 19.28
N LYS A 86 10.94 37.81 19.61
CA LYS A 86 10.96 36.90 20.78
C LYS A 86 11.81 35.65 20.54
N ILE A 87 12.17 35.32 19.29
CA ILE A 87 12.88 34.09 18.94
C ILE A 87 14.38 34.25 19.20
N ARG A 88 14.91 33.51 20.18
CA ARG A 88 16.34 33.59 20.56
C ARG A 88 17.18 32.40 20.10
N TYR A 89 16.59 31.23 19.92
CA TYR A 89 17.28 30.01 19.49
C TYR A 89 16.37 29.15 18.62
N ASN A 90 16.95 28.19 17.89
CA ASN A 90 16.19 27.21 17.12
C ASN A 90 15.75 26.06 18.02
N ALA A 91 14.52 26.11 18.52
CA ALA A 91 13.98 25.07 19.42
C ALA A 91 13.87 23.69 18.75
N LYS A 92 13.74 23.64 17.42
CA LYS A 92 13.62 22.40 16.64
C LYS A 92 14.98 21.85 16.19
N ARG A 93 16.09 22.41 16.68
CA ARG A 93 17.44 21.92 16.38
C ARG A 93 17.61 20.52 16.97
N ARG A 94 18.32 19.65 16.25
CA ARG A 94 18.43 18.23 16.57
C ARG A 94 19.88 17.78 16.76
N HIS A 95 20.13 16.90 17.73
CA HIS A 95 21.38 16.15 17.82
C HIS A 95 21.17 14.68 17.43
N TRP A 96 22.06 14.12 16.59
CA TRP A 96 21.87 12.80 15.99
C TRP A 96 21.97 11.64 16.98
N ARG A 97 22.70 11.82 18.10
CA ARG A 97 22.74 10.84 19.19
C ARG A 97 21.46 10.85 20.02
N ARG A 98 20.88 12.03 20.26
CA ARG A 98 19.74 12.20 21.18
C ARG A 98 18.39 11.88 20.56
N THR A 99 18.09 12.38 19.35
CA THR A 99 16.78 12.12 18.71
C THR A 99 16.91 11.63 17.27
N LYS A 100 16.17 10.56 16.96
CA LYS A 100 16.18 9.87 15.66
C LYS A 100 15.13 10.45 14.71
N LEU A 101 15.31 10.20 13.41
CA LEU A 101 14.48 10.81 12.36
C LEU A 101 13.20 10.02 12.02
N GLY A 102 13.14 8.73 12.38
CA GLY A 102 12.00 7.85 12.10
C GLY A 102 11.61 7.84 10.62
N LEU A 103 12.57 7.54 9.74
CA LEU A 103 12.44 7.61 8.28
C LEU A 103 12.63 6.26 7.62
#